data_AF-A0A0B1SEU4-F1
#
_entry.id   AF-A0A0B1SEU4-F1
#
_cell.length_a   1.000
_cell.length_b   1.000
_cell.length_c   1.000
_cell.angle_alpha   90.00
_cell.angle_beta   90.00
_cell.angle_gamma   90.00
#
_symmetry.space_group_name_H-M   'P 1'
#
loop_
_entity.id
_entity.type
_entity.pdbx_description
1 polymer ?
#
loop_
_entity_poly.entity_id
_entity_poly.type
_entity_poly.pdbx_seq_one_letter_code
_entity_poly.pdbx_strand_id
1 'polypeptide(L)' 'MKVPKFDHLMELFADDKERQPETLAVGRWMLSLPFVLSANLHEGDLVANYPFDSTKQVGVSQYSASPDDGTFR' A
#
# COMPACT_ATOMS: atom_id res chain seq x y z
N MET A 1 -7.59 20.37 -8.01
CA MET A 1 -7.51 19.44 -6.87
C MET A 1 -6.10 19.54 -6.29
N LYS A 2 -5.92 20.02 -5.06
CA LYS A 2 -4.58 20.08 -4.43
C LYS A 2 -4.30 18.71 -3.81
N VAL A 3 -3.54 17.87 -4.52
CA VAL A 3 -3.07 16.58 -4.00
C VAL A 3 -2.00 16.83 -2.93
N PRO A 4 -2.05 16.20 -1.75
CA PRO A 4 -1.06 16.40 -0.70
C PRO A 4 0.35 16.02 -1.19
N LYS A 5 1.31 16.94 -1.01
CA LYS A 5 2.71 16.80 -1.46
C LYS A 5 3.51 15.69 -0.74
N PHE A 6 2.93 15.03 0.25
CA PHE A 6 3.57 14.00 1.10
C PHE A 6 3.02 12.59 0.85
N ASP A 7 2.24 12.41 -0.20
CA ASP A 7 1.80 11.07 -0.58
C ASP A 7 2.93 10.34 -1.30
N HIS A 8 3.48 9.31 -0.66
CA HIS A 8 4.50 8.42 -1.23
C HIS A 8 4.02 7.76 -2.53
N LEU A 9 2.71 7.67 -2.76
CA LEU A 9 2.14 7.21 -4.02
C LEU A 9 2.42 8.16 -5.20
N MET A 10 2.81 9.41 -4.96
CA MET A 10 3.28 10.29 -6.03
C MET A 10 4.57 9.77 -6.68
N GLU A 11 5.39 9.01 -5.95
CA GLU A 11 6.60 8.37 -6.49
C GLU A 11 6.26 7.31 -7.53
N LEU A 12 5.06 6.71 -7.48
CA LEU A 12 4.57 5.79 -8.49
C LEU A 12 4.52 6.43 -9.88
N PHE A 13 4.42 7.75 -9.96
CA PHE A 13 4.31 8.52 -11.20
C PHE A 13 5.49 9.46 -11.45
N ALA A 14 6.52 9.41 -10.60
CA ALA A 14 7.65 10.35 -10.65
C ALA A 14 8.87 9.84 -11.42
N ASP A 15 8.92 8.54 -11.75
CA ASP A 15 10.02 7.92 -12.47
C ASP A 15 9.56 7.27 -13.80
N ASP A 16 10.54 6.96 -14.66
CA ASP A 16 10.29 6.36 -15.98
C ASP A 16 10.15 4.82 -15.92
N LYS A 17 9.90 4.23 -14.74
CA LYS A 17 9.77 2.78 -14.63
C LYS A 17 8.50 2.29 -15.31
N GLU A 18 8.65 1.28 -16.17
CA GLU A 18 7.54 0.59 -16.78
C GLU A 18 6.78 -0.22 -15.72
N ARG A 19 5.48 0.05 -15.59
CA ARG A 19 4.57 -0.58 -14.63
C ARG A 19 3.42 -1.21 -15.39
N GLN A 20 2.85 -2.27 -14.82
CA GLN A 20 1.65 -2.89 -15.39
C GLN A 20 0.49 -1.88 -15.45
N PRO A 21 -0.34 -1.91 -16.50
CA PRO A 21 -1.42 -0.95 -16.67
C PRO A 21 -2.43 -0.97 -15.50
N GLU A 22 -2.64 -2.13 -14.88
CA GLU A 22 -3.50 -2.31 -13.71
C GLU A 22 -2.95 -1.55 -12.49
N THR A 23 -1.63 -1.62 -12.25
CA THR A 23 -0.96 -0.89 -11.16
C THR A 23 -1.12 0.61 -11.33
N LEU A 24 -0.98 1.12 -12.56
CA LEU A 24 -1.18 2.54 -12.87
C LEU A 24 -2.63 2.97 -12.69
N ALA A 25 -3.58 2.14 -13.11
CA ALA A 25 -5.01 2.43 -12.97
C ALA A 25 -5.43 2.52 -11.49
N VAL A 26 -5.00 1.56 -10.66
CA VAL A 26 -5.30 1.56 -9.22
C VAL A 26 -4.63 2.73 -8.53
N GLY A 27 -3.35 3.02 -8.82
CA GLY A 27 -2.65 4.17 -8.24
C GLY A 27 -3.34 5.50 -8.55
N ARG A 28 -3.80 5.69 -9.80
CA ARG A 28 -4.56 6.89 -10.21
C ARG A 28 -5.91 6.95 -9.49
N TRP A 29 -6.59 5.82 -9.35
CA TRP A 29 -7.88 5.75 -8.65
C TRP A 29 -7.73 6.10 -7.16
N MET A 30 -6.72 5.55 -6.49
CA MET A 30 -6.41 5.86 -5.08
C MET A 30 -6.16 7.35 -4.85
N LEU A 31 -5.45 8.02 -5.76
CA LEU A 31 -5.20 9.46 -5.67
C LEU A 31 -6.40 10.34 -6.07
N SER A 32 -7.41 9.77 -6.71
CA SER A 32 -8.57 10.53 -7.22
C SER A 32 -9.66 10.79 -6.16
N LEU A 33 -9.66 10.03 -5.07
CA LEU A 33 -10.67 10.07 -4.02
C LEU A 33 -10.02 10.04 -2.62
N PRO A 34 -10.63 10.66 -1.61
CA PRO A 34 -10.13 10.62 -0.24
C PRO A 34 -10.52 9.30 0.44
N PHE A 35 -9.90 8.18 0.04
CA PHE A 35 -10.10 6.91 0.73
C PHE A 35 -9.63 7.01 2.18
N VAL A 36 -10.47 6.53 3.10
CA VAL A 36 -10.18 6.50 4.55
C VAL A 36 -9.79 5.09 5.00
N LEU A 37 -10.40 4.06 4.41
CA LEU A 37 -10.15 2.64 4.66
C LEU A 37 -10.24 1.88 3.34
N SER A 38 -9.47 0.80 3.22
CA SER A 38 -9.52 -0.11 2.06
C SER A 38 -9.30 -1.56 2.50
N ALA A 39 -9.66 -2.49 1.61
CA ALA A 39 -9.34 -3.90 1.72
C ALA A 39 -9.13 -4.47 0.31
N ASN A 40 -8.13 -5.33 0.14
CA ASN A 40 -7.97 -6.17 -1.04
C ASN A 40 -8.27 -7.64 -0.67
N LEU A 41 -8.69 -8.43 -1.64
CA LEU A 41 -9.16 -9.80 -1.43
C LEU A 41 -8.19 -10.76 -2.08
N HIS A 42 -7.75 -11.75 -1.32
CA HIS A 42 -6.84 -12.81 -1.76
C HIS A 42 -7.42 -14.18 -1.40
N GLU A 43 -7.05 -15.20 -2.19
CA GLU A 43 -7.30 -16.60 -1.87
C GLU A 43 -6.00 -17.29 -1.40
N GLY A 44 -6.12 -18.39 -0.65
CA GLY A 44 -4.99 -19.22 -0.24
C GLY A 44 -4.94 -19.57 1.25
N ASP A 45 -5.54 -18.74 2.11
CA ASP A 45 -5.67 -19.00 3.55
C ASP A 45 -6.88 -18.26 4.15
N LEU A 46 -7.30 -18.62 5.36
CA LEU A 46 -8.34 -17.92 6.13
C LEU A 46 -7.69 -17.00 7.17
N VAL A 47 -7.32 -15.80 6.74
CA VAL A 47 -6.61 -14.81 7.58
C VAL A 47 -6.98 -13.38 7.18
N ALA A 48 -6.94 -12.46 8.15
CA ALA A 48 -6.95 -11.02 7.90
C ALA A 48 -5.50 -10.50 8.02
N ASN A 49 -4.85 -10.27 6.87
CA ASN A 49 -3.49 -9.72 6.81
C ASN A 49 -3.52 -8.19 6.90
N TYR A 50 -2.59 -7.61 7.67
CA TYR A 50 -2.51 -6.16 7.89
C TYR A 50 -1.05 -5.68 7.90
N PRO A 51 -0.79 -4.37 7.70
CA PRO A 51 0.56 -3.87 7.54
C PRO A 51 1.48 -4.09 8.76
N PHE A 52 2.79 -4.28 8.58
CA PHE A 52 3.50 -4.28 7.29
C PHE A 52 3.69 -5.68 6.69
N ASP A 53 3.65 -5.76 5.35
CA ASP A 53 3.89 -7.01 4.60
C ASP A 53 5.39 -7.41 4.54
N SER A 54 6.31 -6.52 4.92
CA SER A 54 7.76 -6.75 4.83
C SER A 54 8.50 -6.20 6.04
N THR A 55 9.70 -6.73 6.24
CA THR A 55 10.59 -6.35 7.36
C THR A 55 11.77 -5.54 6.82
N LYS A 56 12.46 -4.80 7.69
CA LYS A 56 13.65 -4.02 7.29
C LYS A 56 14.82 -4.92 6.86
N GLN A 57 14.83 -6.19 7.28
CA GLN A 57 15.89 -7.13 6.96
C GLN A 57 15.44 -8.03 5.81
N VAL A 58 16.17 -7.96 4.70
CA VAL A 58 15.85 -8.74 3.50
C VAL A 58 15.93 -10.24 3.81
N GLY A 59 14.89 -10.98 3.43
CA GLY A 59 14.84 -12.44 3.59
C GLY A 59 14.49 -12.93 5.00
N VAL A 60 14.17 -12.03 5.93
CA VAL A 60 13.76 -12.40 7.29
C VAL A 60 12.25 -12.27 7.43
N SER A 61 11.60 -13.37 7.85
CA SER A 61 10.20 -13.39 8.27
C SER A 61 10.12 -13.11 9.77
N GLN A 62 9.61 -11.94 10.13
CA GLN A 62 9.40 -11.54 11.52
C GLN A 62 8.25 -10.53 11.59
N TYR A 63 7.73 -10.30 12.80
CA TYR A 63 6.77 -9.25 13.03
C TYR A 63 7.33 -7.87 12.66
N SER A 64 6.53 -7.07 11.97
CA SER A 64 6.88 -5.74 11.48
C SER A 64 5.77 -4.76 11.84
N ALA A 65 5.82 -4.26 13.07
CA ALA A 65 4.79 -3.37 13.62
C ALA A 65 4.70 -2.06 12.82
N SER A 66 3.48 -1.68 12.45
CA SER A 66 3.21 -0.34 11.90
C SER A 66 3.04 0.70 13.02
N PRO A 67 3.17 2.01 12.74
CA PRO A 67 2.87 3.04 13.74
C PRO A 67 1.43 2.96 14.30
N ASP A 68 0.49 2.43 13.52
CA ASP A 68 -0.94 2.30 13.85
C ASP A 68 -1.34 0.84 14.16
N ASP A 69 -0.39 0.02 14.60
CA ASP A 69 -0.57 -1.42 14.86
C ASP A 69 -1.77 -1.74 15.78
N GLY A 70 -2.00 -0.91 16.80
CA GLY A 70 -3.12 -1.07 17.73
C GLY A 70 -4.50 -0.79 17.12
N THR A 71 -4.56 -0.13 15.96
CA THR A 71 -5.81 0.09 15.21
C THR A 71 -6.09 -1.06 14.25
N PHE A 72 -5.04 -1.68 13.69
CA PHE A 72 -5.17 -2.78 12.75
C PHE A 72 -5.44 -4.13 13.41
N ARG A 73 -4.95 -4.32 14.64
CA ARG A 73 -5.01 -5.58 15.37
C ARG A 73 -6.28 -5.76 16.22
#